data_AF-A0A453QQ75-F1
#
_entry.id   AF-A0A453QQ75-F1
#
_cell.length_a   1.000
_cell.length_b   1.000
_cell.length_c   1.000
_cell.angle_alpha   90.00
_cell.angle_beta   90.00
_cell.angle_gamma   90.00
#
_symmetry.space_group_name_H-M   'P 1'
#
loop_
_entity.id
_entity.type
_entity.pdbx_description
1 polymer ?
#
loop_
_entity_poly.entity_id
_entity_poly.type
_entity_poly.pdbx_seq_one_letter_code
_entity_poly.pdbx_strand_id
1 'polypeptide(L)'
;LNQKAVARVVQLCATAAAMAQPPIPIAIRDLLEQYGMLFEEPRGLPPQRSFDHSIPLVPGAQPVNLWPYRRSPTPKDEVERQVADMLAQGIIQPSTSPFASSVLLV
;
A
#
# COMPACT_ATOMS: atom_id res chain seq x y z
N LEU A 1 57.23 33.12 -19.06
CA LEU A 1 56.33 32.89 -17.92
C LEU A 1 55.09 33.78 -18.08
N ASN A 2 53.90 33.19 -17.99
CA ASN A 2 52.62 33.76 -17.49
C ASN A 2 51.42 33.21 -18.27
N GLN A 3 51.13 31.92 -18.06
CA GLN A 3 49.80 31.36 -18.32
C GLN A 3 48.85 31.91 -17.25
N LYS A 4 47.99 32.88 -17.62
CA LYS A 4 46.85 33.25 -16.78
C LYS A 4 45.76 32.21 -16.95
N ALA A 5 45.65 31.30 -15.98
CA ALA A 5 44.51 30.39 -15.89
C ALA A 5 43.26 31.18 -15.49
N VAL A 6 42.20 31.07 -16.29
CA VAL A 6 40.88 31.65 -15.98
C VAL A 6 40.07 30.58 -15.24
N ALA A 7 39.85 30.77 -13.94
CA ALA A 7 38.94 29.93 -13.18
C ALA A 7 37.50 30.41 -13.41
N ARG A 8 36.62 29.53 -13.91
CA ARG A 8 35.18 29.76 -13.92
C ARG A 8 34.57 29.10 -12.69
N VAL A 9 34.05 29.91 -11.78
CA VAL A 9 33.22 29.42 -10.68
C VAL A 9 31.82 29.22 -11.23
N VAL A 10 31.37 27.98 -11.34
CA VAL A 10 29.98 27.65 -11.63
C VAL A 10 29.27 27.47 -10.31
N GLN A 11 28.41 28.42 -9.96
CA GLN A 11 27.56 28.28 -8.78
C GLN A 11 26.36 27.40 -9.15
N LEU A 12 26.39 26.15 -8.70
CA LEU A 12 25.24 25.25 -8.72
C LEU A 12 24.28 25.68 -7.60
N CYS A 13 23.29 26.49 -7.95
CA CYS A 13 22.16 26.73 -7.05
C CYS A 13 21.32 25.46 -7.01
N ALA A 14 21.17 24.84 -5.84
CA ALA A 14 20.10 23.89 -5.62
C ALA A 14 18.79 24.66 -5.85
N THR A 15 17.97 24.20 -6.81
CA THR A 15 16.57 24.61 -6.85
C THR A 15 15.96 24.10 -5.56
N ALA A 16 15.83 24.97 -4.56
CA ALA A 16 14.94 24.69 -3.45
C ALA A 16 13.62 24.29 -4.11
N ALA A 17 13.17 23.07 -3.85
CA ALA A 17 11.90 22.56 -4.32
C ALA A 17 10.76 23.25 -3.57
N ALA A 18 10.73 24.59 -3.60
CA ALA A 18 9.52 25.36 -3.47
C ALA A 18 8.99 25.56 -4.89
N MET A 19 8.63 24.46 -5.55
CA MET A 19 7.59 24.56 -6.57
C MET A 19 6.35 25.01 -5.81
N ALA A 20 6.10 26.32 -5.79
CA ALA A 20 4.81 26.84 -5.38
C ALA A 20 3.79 26.14 -6.27
N GLN A 21 3.10 25.13 -5.73
CA GLN A 21 2.02 24.49 -6.44
C GLN A 21 1.01 25.60 -6.75
N PRO A 22 0.59 25.76 -8.02
CA PRO A 22 -0.44 26.73 -8.34
C PRO A 22 -1.64 26.49 -7.41
N PRO A 23 -2.27 27.55 -6.90
CA PRO A 23 -3.37 27.41 -5.95
C PRO A 23 -4.43 26.50 -6.55
N ILE A 24 -4.82 25.47 -5.79
CA ILE A 24 -5.83 24.50 -6.22
C ILE A 24 -7.11 25.28 -6.57
N PRO A 25 -7.61 25.17 -7.83
CA PRO A 25 -8.86 25.80 -8.23
C PRO A 25 -9.98 25.48 -7.25
N ILE A 26 -10.84 26.48 -6.96
CA ILE A 26 -11.88 26.37 -5.94
C ILE A 26 -12.76 25.13 -6.16
N ALA A 27 -13.18 24.87 -7.40
CA ALA A 27 -13.97 23.69 -7.75
C ALA A 27 -13.31 22.35 -7.38
N ILE A 28 -11.97 22.26 -7.44
CA ILE A 28 -11.24 21.04 -7.06
C ILE A 28 -11.16 20.94 -5.54
N ARG A 29 -10.98 22.05 -4.84
CA ARG A 29 -10.97 22.08 -3.37
C ARG A 29 -12.31 21.66 -2.78
N ASP A 30 -13.40 22.20 -3.32
CA ASP A 30 -14.75 21.86 -2.89
C ASP A 30 -15.02 20.36 -3.09
N LEU A 31 -14.52 19.79 -4.20
CA LEU A 31 -14.62 18.35 -4.46
C LEU A 31 -13.80 17.51 -3.46
N LEU A 32 -12.57 17.93 -3.15
CA LEU A 32 -11.72 17.24 -2.19
C LEU A 32 -12.32 17.28 -0.77
N GLU A 33 -12.90 18.41 -0.37
CA GLU A 33 -13.59 18.55 0.91
C GLU A 33 -14.87 17.71 0.94
N GLN A 34 -15.68 17.74 -0.12
CA GLN A 34 -16.91 16.96 -0.24
C GLN A 34 -16.65 15.44 -0.16
N TYR A 35 -15.58 14.98 -0.81
CA TYR A 35 -15.23 13.56 -0.88
C TYR A 35 -14.02 13.19 -0.03
N GLY A 36 -13.71 13.99 1.00
CA GLY A 36 -12.55 13.76 1.88
C GLY A 36 -12.51 12.35 2.46
N MET A 37 -13.69 11.81 2.79
CA MET A 37 -13.86 10.45 3.29
C MET A 37 -13.38 9.34 2.34
N LEU A 38 -13.28 9.58 1.03
CA LEU A 38 -12.75 8.59 0.07
C LEU A 38 -11.23 8.41 0.18
N PHE A 39 -10.55 9.37 0.82
CA PHE A 39 -9.10 9.37 0.99
C PHE A 39 -8.67 8.95 2.39
N GLU A 40 -9.62 8.75 3.31
CA GLU A 40 -9.36 8.21 4.64
C GLU A 40 -8.99 6.73 4.54
N GLU A 41 -8.15 6.26 5.47
CA GLU A 41 -7.81 4.85 5.55
C GLU A 41 -9.06 4.02 5.89
N PRO A 42 -9.40 2.98 5.10
CA PRO A 42 -10.62 2.22 5.31
C PRO A 42 -10.57 1.50 6.66
N ARG A 43 -11.63 1.68 7.45
CA ARG A 43 -11.78 1.01 8.75
C ARG A 43 -12.87 -0.04 8.65
N GLY A 44 -12.47 -1.30 8.62
CA GLY A 44 -13.35 -2.46 8.56
C GLY A 44 -13.79 -2.85 7.14
N LEU A 45 -14.75 -3.76 7.08
CA LEU A 45 -15.30 -4.24 5.82
C LEU A 45 -16.10 -3.14 5.11
N PRO A 46 -16.06 -3.10 3.76
CA PRO A 46 -16.90 -2.18 3.02
C PRO A 46 -18.39 -2.44 3.31
N PRO A 47 -19.25 -1.42 3.15
CA PRO A 47 -20.68 -1.60 3.30
C PRO A 47 -21.19 -2.68 2.36
N GLN A 48 -22.26 -3.37 2.80
CA GLN A 48 -22.88 -4.43 2.01
C GLN A 48 -23.31 -3.88 0.65
N ARG A 49 -22.89 -4.56 -0.42
CA ARG A 49 -23.24 -4.22 -1.80
C ARG A 49 -24.46 -5.03 -2.24
N SER A 50 -25.10 -4.62 -3.32
CA SER A 50 -26.23 -5.36 -3.91
C SER A 50 -25.83 -6.72 -4.50
N PHE A 51 -24.53 -6.96 -4.69
CA PHE A 51 -23.99 -8.19 -5.24
C PHE A 51 -22.83 -8.68 -4.40
N ASP A 52 -22.88 -9.95 -4.02
CA ASP A 52 -21.76 -10.63 -3.40
C ASP A 52 -20.92 -11.31 -4.49
N HIS A 53 -19.60 -11.19 -4.38
CA HIS A 53 -18.69 -11.89 -5.26
C HIS A 53 -18.52 -13.33 -4.75
N SER A 54 -18.79 -14.30 -5.63
CA SER A 54 -18.55 -15.72 -5.36
C SER A 54 -17.52 -16.26 -6.34
N ILE A 55 -16.63 -17.13 -5.85
CA ILE A 55 -15.67 -17.86 -6.67
C ILE A 55 -16.20 -19.29 -6.83
N PRO A 56 -16.85 -19.63 -7.96
CA PRO A 56 -17.36 -20.98 -8.17
C PRO A 56 -16.20 -21.96 -8.32
N LEU A 57 -16.26 -23.06 -7.58
CA LEU A 57 -15.30 -24.14 -7.70
C LEU A 57 -15.71 -25.09 -8.83
N VAL A 58 -14.72 -25.69 -9.49
CA VAL A 58 -14.99 -26.78 -10.44
C VAL A 58 -15.62 -27.97 -9.70
N PRO A 59 -16.56 -28.72 -10.31
CA PRO A 59 -17.14 -29.90 -9.68
C PRO A 59 -16.07 -30.91 -9.26
N GLY A 60 -16.09 -31.32 -7.98
CA GLY A 60 -15.12 -32.26 -7.41
C GLY A 60 -13.78 -31.64 -6.96
N ALA A 61 -13.65 -30.30 -6.99
CA ALA A 61 -12.47 -29.61 -6.47
C ALA A 61 -12.20 -29.99 -4.99
N GLN A 62 -10.96 -30.39 -4.72
CA GLN A 62 -10.51 -30.67 -3.36
C GLN A 62 -9.85 -29.42 -2.76
N PRO A 63 -10.04 -29.14 -1.46
CA PRO A 63 -9.38 -28.04 -0.80
C PRO A 63 -7.86 -28.17 -0.83
N VAL A 64 -7.17 -27.09 -1.19
CA VAL A 64 -5.71 -27.00 -1.10
C VAL A 64 -5.37 -26.50 0.30
N ASN A 65 -4.70 -27.32 1.10
CA ASN A 65 -4.20 -26.98 2.42
C ASN A 65 -2.69 -27.25 2.48
N LEU A 66 -1.90 -26.21 2.17
CA LEU A 66 -0.45 -26.30 2.15
C LEU A 66 0.14 -25.87 3.49
N TRP A 67 1.11 -26.65 3.98
CA TRP A 67 1.88 -26.30 5.15
C TRP A 67 2.70 -25.03 4.91
N PRO A 68 2.80 -24.12 5.88
CA PRO A 68 3.66 -22.95 5.76
C PRO A 68 5.12 -23.37 5.53
N TYR A 69 5.81 -22.66 4.62
CA TYR A 69 7.25 -22.87 4.44
C TYR A 69 8.03 -22.51 5.71
N ARG A 70 9.13 -23.22 5.96
CA ARG A 70 10.07 -22.88 7.05
C ARG A 70 10.79 -21.58 6.70
N ARG A 71 10.46 -20.49 7.41
CA ARG A 71 11.12 -19.19 7.25
C ARG A 71 12.15 -18.91 8.34
N SER A 72 13.12 -18.07 8.03
CA SER A 72 14.02 -17.49 9.03
C SER A 72 13.24 -16.56 9.98
N PRO A 73 13.79 -16.24 11.18
CA PRO A 73 13.09 -15.39 12.15
C PRO A 73 12.82 -13.97 11.65
N THR A 74 13.78 -13.35 10.94
CA THR A 74 13.68 -11.93 10.56
C THR A 74 12.49 -11.61 9.63
N PRO A 75 12.20 -12.40 8.58
CA PRO A 75 11.00 -12.21 7.76
C PRO A 75 9.68 -12.55 8.47
N LYS A 76 9.73 -13.26 9.60
CA LYS A 76 8.52 -13.66 10.33
C LYS A 76 7.93 -12.48 11.07
N ASP A 77 8.77 -11.68 11.74
CA ASP A 77 8.34 -10.54 12.55
C ASP A 77 7.59 -9.49 11.70
N GLU A 78 8.09 -9.18 10.50
CA GLU A 78 7.42 -8.23 9.60
C GLU A 78 6.07 -8.76 9.10
N VAL A 79 5.97 -10.06 8.81
CA VAL A 79 4.70 -10.67 8.42
C VAL A 79 3.70 -10.64 9.58
N GLU A 80 4.14 -10.94 10.81
CA GLU A 80 3.27 -10.86 11.99
C GLU A 80 2.80 -9.43 12.27
N ARG A 81 3.68 -8.44 12.10
CA ARG A 81 3.35 -7.01 12.22
C ARG A 81 2.28 -6.61 11.20
N GLN A 82 2.45 -6.93 9.92
CA GLN A 82 1.47 -6.63 8.87
C GLN A 82 0.14 -7.35 9.10
N VAL A 83 0.18 -8.60 9.56
CA VAL A 83 -1.05 -9.35 9.90
C VAL A 83 -1.80 -8.68 11.05
N ALA A 84 -1.10 -8.22 12.09
CA ALA A 84 -1.72 -7.49 13.20
C ALA A 84 -2.35 -6.17 12.73
N ASP A 85 -1.66 -5.41 11.89
CA ASP A 85 -2.18 -4.16 11.31
C ASP A 85 -3.44 -4.42 10.47
N MET A 86 -3.41 -5.42 9.59
CA MET A 86 -4.58 -5.79 8.75
C MET A 86 -5.77 -6.30 9.56
N LEU A 87 -5.53 -7.01 10.68
CA LEU A 87 -6.57 -7.42 11.62
C LEU A 87 -7.18 -6.20 12.33
N ALA A 88 -6.36 -5.26 12.79
CA ALA A 88 -6.81 -4.03 13.43
C ALA A 88 -7.62 -3.15 12.48
N GLN A 89 -7.23 -3.12 11.20
CA GLN A 89 -7.95 -2.43 10.13
C GLN A 89 -9.22 -3.18 9.68
N GLY A 90 -9.39 -4.44 10.05
CA GLY A 90 -10.54 -5.27 9.65
C GLY A 90 -10.53 -5.68 8.17
N ILE A 91 -9.35 -5.64 7.52
CA ILE A 91 -9.15 -6.12 6.14
C ILE A 91 -9.21 -7.65 6.10
N ILE A 92 -8.69 -8.30 7.14
CA ILE A 92 -8.72 -9.76 7.30
C ILE A 92 -9.39 -10.14 8.62
N GLN A 93 -9.80 -11.40 8.73
CA GLN A 93 -10.39 -11.96 9.94
C GLN A 93 -9.96 -13.43 10.13
N PRO A 94 -9.95 -13.94 11.37
CA PRO A 94 -9.75 -15.37 11.61
C PRO A 94 -10.81 -16.20 10.88
N SER A 95 -10.40 -17.32 10.30
CA SER A 95 -11.32 -18.25 9.62
C SER A 95 -10.91 -19.70 9.85
N THR A 96 -11.89 -20.61 9.77
CA THR A 96 -11.70 -22.06 9.84
C THR A 96 -11.88 -22.69 8.45
N SER A 97 -11.25 -22.08 7.44
CA SER A 97 -11.34 -22.53 6.05
C SER A 97 -10.63 -23.87 5.83
N PRO A 98 -11.17 -24.80 5.02
CA PRO A 98 -10.45 -25.98 4.58
C PRO A 98 -9.34 -25.66 3.56
N PHE A 99 -9.30 -24.42 3.04
CA PHE A 99 -8.27 -23.92 2.14
C PHE A 99 -7.21 -23.14 2.92
N ALA A 100 -5.93 -23.43 2.66
CA ALA A 100 -4.80 -22.70 3.20
C ALA A 100 -3.63 -22.66 2.19
N SER A 101 -2.98 -21.50 2.09
CA SER A 101 -1.79 -21.29 1.26
C SER A 101 -0.70 -20.60 2.06
N SER A 102 0.57 -20.82 1.71
CA SER A 102 1.69 -20.19 2.40
C SER A 102 1.87 -18.74 1.94
N VAL A 103 2.04 -17.81 2.88
CA VAL A 103 2.43 -16.42 2.57
C VAL A 103 3.94 -16.35 2.28
N LEU A 104 4.38 -15.37 1.50
CA LEU A 104 5.80 -15.09 1.24
C LEU A 104 6.03 -13.59 1.44
N LEU A 105 7.15 -13.24 2.08
CA LEU A 105 7.62 -11.86 2.15
C LEU A 105 8.55 -11.64 0.94
N VAL A 106 8.31 -10.58 0.16
CA VAL A 106 9.00 -10.26 -1.11
C VAL A 106 9.80 -8.98 -1.01
#